data_AF-A0A345HLF2-F1
#
_entry.id   AF-A0A345HLF2-F1
#
_cell.length_a   1.000
_cell.length_b   1.000
_cell.length_c   1.000
_cell.angle_alpha   90.00
_cell.angle_beta   90.00
_cell.angle_gamma   90.00
#
_symmetry.space_group_name_H-M   'P 1'
#
loop_
_entity.id
_entity.type
_entity.pdbx_description
1 polymer ?
#
loop_
_entity_poly.entity_id
_entity_poly.type
_entity_poly.pdbx_seq_one_letter_code
_entity_poly.pdbx_strand_id
1 'polypeptide(L)'
;MYVSTVVAEGPVNGTVVRVVLGARRTYTPEGALRWLCGQAQRIADGLDPDPYAAWAAYCGPVLVPVGARVPDVPSALRAWCDDPRRQDAARRRLVCGDTLTVSTADDSGRYTLTVVPTRLTEADVAECRARGRRRRRPWWCPGWWPFRRTRRRRHARSSAAARIPHGPHTEGFV
;
A
#
# COMPACT_ATOMS: atom_id res chain seq x y z
N MET A 1 5.53 8.47 23.63
CA MET A 1 5.77 7.32 22.74
C MET A 1 4.48 7.02 22.01
N TYR A 2 4.53 6.36 20.86
CA TYR A 2 3.36 5.97 20.09
C TYR A 2 3.45 4.48 19.77
N VAL A 3 2.45 3.72 20.19
CA VAL A 3 2.30 2.30 19.84
C VAL A 3 1.30 2.23 18.70
N SER A 4 1.75 1.76 17.55
CA SER A 4 0.92 1.57 16.38
C SER A 4 0.64 0.09 16.16
N THR A 5 -0.61 -0.26 15.88
CA THR A 5 -1.06 -1.62 15.59
C THR A 5 -1.97 -1.65 14.38
N VAL A 6 -1.91 -2.74 13.63
CA VAL A 6 -2.79 -3.01 12.49
C VAL A 6 -3.38 -4.38 12.66
N VAL A 7 -4.70 -4.46 12.57
CA VAL A 7 -5.48 -5.66 12.80
C VAL A 7 -6.40 -5.89 11.61
N ALA A 8 -6.52 -7.13 11.17
CA ALA A 8 -7.55 -7.58 10.25
C ALA A 8 -8.51 -8.53 10.97
N GLU A 9 -9.79 -8.39 10.67
CA GLU A 9 -10.87 -9.24 11.16
C GLU A 9 -11.69 -9.70 9.96
N GLY A 10 -11.93 -10.99 9.81
CA GLY A 10 -12.69 -11.49 8.65
C GLY A 10 -13.04 -12.96 8.78
N PRO A 11 -13.99 -13.44 7.96
CA PRO A 11 -14.37 -14.85 7.95
C PRO A 11 -13.25 -15.72 7.38
N VAL A 12 -12.85 -16.73 8.15
CA VAL A 12 -11.99 -17.83 7.72
C VAL A 12 -12.78 -19.11 7.95
N ASN A 13 -13.16 -19.81 6.86
CA ASN A 13 -14.00 -21.01 6.91
C ASN A 13 -15.29 -20.83 7.76
N GLY A 14 -15.95 -19.67 7.60
CA GLY A 14 -17.20 -19.35 8.31
C GLY A 14 -17.04 -18.83 9.75
N THR A 15 -15.81 -18.77 10.28
CA THR A 15 -15.52 -18.22 11.62
C THR A 15 -14.81 -16.88 11.50
N VAL A 16 -15.26 -15.86 12.25
CA VAL A 16 -14.57 -14.57 12.28
C VAL A 16 -13.27 -14.71 13.07
N VAL A 17 -12.14 -14.49 12.41
CA VAL A 17 -10.81 -14.54 13.01
C VAL A 17 -10.21 -13.14 13.02
N ARG A 18 -9.48 -12.83 14.10
CA ARG A 18 -8.75 -11.58 14.28
C ARG A 18 -7.25 -11.82 14.22
N VAL A 19 -6.56 -11.11 13.34
CA VAL A 19 -5.11 -11.27 13.10
C VAL A 19 -4.40 -9.92 13.21
N VAL A 20 -3.31 -9.88 13.97
CA VAL A 20 -2.42 -8.71 14.02
C VAL A 20 -1.50 -8.75 12.80
N LEU A 21 -1.69 -7.81 11.88
CA LEU A 21 -0.90 -7.69 10.65
C LEU A 21 0.43 -6.97 10.86
N GLY A 22 0.57 -6.22 11.95
CA GLY A 22 1.80 -5.55 12.32
C GLY A 22 1.65 -4.69 13.58
N ALA A 23 2.77 -4.48 14.27
CA ALA A 23 2.87 -3.55 15.39
C ALA A 23 4.21 -2.82 15.35
N ARG A 24 4.24 -1.54 15.73
CA ARG A 24 5.47 -0.76 15.81
C ARG A 24 5.42 0.31 16.89
N ARG A 25 6.54 0.48 17.59
CA ARG A 25 6.77 1.62 18.49
C ARG A 25 7.51 2.73 17.76
N THR A 26 7.06 3.96 17.97
CA THR A 26 7.70 5.16 17.42
C THR A 26 7.69 6.28 18.46
N TYR A 27 8.57 7.25 18.27
CA TYR A 27 8.79 8.33 19.24
C TYR A 27 8.17 9.65 18.83
N THR A 28 7.82 9.79 17.55
CA THR A 28 7.19 11.00 17.02
C THR A 28 5.87 10.62 16.36
N PRO A 29 4.85 11.50 16.41
CA PRO A 29 3.56 11.23 15.79
C PRO A 29 3.69 11.05 14.27
N GLU A 30 4.61 11.77 13.63
CA GLU A 30 4.89 11.63 12.20
C GLU A 30 5.51 10.26 11.88
N GLY A 31 6.31 9.70 12.79
CA GLY A 31 6.84 8.35 12.66
C GLY A 31 5.74 7.29 12.71
N ALA A 32 4.79 7.45 13.63
CA ALA A 32 3.63 6.59 13.78
C ALA A 32 2.76 6.63 12.52
N LEU A 33 2.31 7.83 12.13
CA LEU A 33 1.47 8.04 10.94
C LEU A 33 2.13 7.52 9.68
N ARG A 34 3.42 7.83 9.49
CA ARG A 34 4.20 7.31 8.37
C ARG A 34 4.11 5.78 8.34
N TRP A 35 4.44 5.11 9.44
CA TRP A 35 4.37 3.65 9.48
C TRP A 35 2.97 3.09 9.18
N LEU A 36 1.90 3.72 9.70
CA LEU A 36 0.53 3.34 9.38
C LEU A 36 0.17 3.52 7.91
N CYS A 37 0.56 4.64 7.28
CA CYS A 37 0.37 4.80 5.84
C CYS A 37 1.09 3.70 5.04
N GLY A 38 2.30 3.32 5.48
CA GLY A 38 3.01 2.18 4.88
C GLY A 38 2.27 0.84 5.04
N GLN A 39 1.60 0.60 6.18
CA GLN A 39 0.79 -0.60 6.38
C GLN A 39 -0.52 -0.56 5.58
N ALA A 40 -1.21 0.58 5.55
CA ALA A 40 -2.41 0.79 4.75
C ALA A 40 -2.14 0.50 3.28
N GLN A 41 -1.04 1.02 2.73
CA GLN A 41 -0.64 0.74 1.36
C GLN A 41 -0.31 -0.74 1.14
N ARG A 42 0.43 -1.37 2.05
CA ARG A 42 0.76 -2.80 1.95
C ARG A 42 -0.50 -3.67 1.94
N ILE A 43 -1.50 -3.34 2.75
CA ILE A 43 -2.80 -4.03 2.76
C ILE A 43 -3.52 -3.79 1.43
N ALA A 44 -3.64 -2.53 1.00
CA ALA A 44 -4.31 -2.18 -0.25
C ALA A 44 -3.68 -2.89 -1.47
N ASP A 45 -2.35 -2.94 -1.55
CA ASP A 45 -1.64 -3.61 -2.64
C ASP A 45 -1.74 -5.15 -2.59
N GLY A 46 -2.02 -5.71 -1.40
CA GLY A 46 -2.29 -7.14 -1.25
C GLY A 46 -3.72 -7.53 -1.61
N LEU A 47 -4.67 -6.64 -1.36
CA LEU A 47 -6.09 -6.83 -1.64
C LEU A 47 -6.46 -6.53 -3.10
N ASP A 48 -5.91 -5.45 -3.64
CA ASP A 48 -6.09 -4.98 -5.01
C ASP A 48 -4.72 -4.75 -5.64
N PRO A 49 -4.07 -5.84 -6.08
CA PRO A 49 -2.80 -5.77 -6.79
C PRO A 49 -3.00 -5.28 -8.22
N ASP A 50 -1.94 -4.68 -8.79
CA ASP A 50 -1.91 -4.39 -10.23
C ASP A 50 -2.14 -5.69 -11.02
N PRO A 51 -3.14 -5.77 -11.90
CA PRO A 51 -3.41 -6.98 -12.69
C PRO A 51 -2.25 -7.36 -13.61
N TYR A 52 -1.33 -6.42 -13.88
CA TYR A 52 -0.10 -6.65 -14.62
C TYR A 52 1.13 -6.85 -13.71
N ALA A 53 0.95 -6.97 -12.39
CA ALA A 53 2.01 -7.36 -11.49
C ALA A 53 2.56 -8.72 -11.91
N ALA A 54 3.89 -8.87 -11.91
CA ALA A 54 4.55 -10.06 -12.44
C ALA A 54 3.98 -11.35 -11.84
N TRP A 55 3.80 -11.40 -10.51
CA TRP A 55 3.25 -12.58 -9.83
C TRP A 55 1.80 -12.88 -10.27
N ALA A 56 0.95 -11.87 -10.48
CA ALA A 56 -0.43 -12.05 -10.90
C ALA A 56 -0.49 -12.60 -12.35
N ALA A 57 0.39 -12.10 -13.23
CA ALA A 57 0.51 -12.60 -14.59
C ALA A 57 0.97 -14.06 -14.65
N TYR A 58 1.81 -14.51 -13.70
CA TYR A 58 2.29 -15.90 -13.64
C TYR A 58 1.28 -16.89 -13.03
N CYS A 59 0.37 -16.44 -12.16
CA CYS A 59 -0.56 -17.32 -11.46
C CYS A 59 -1.86 -17.63 -12.24
N GLY A 60 -2.06 -17.06 -13.43
CA GLY A 60 -3.31 -17.23 -14.20
C GLY A 60 -4.43 -16.30 -13.72
N PRO A 61 -5.72 -16.56 -14.07
CA PRO A 61 -6.84 -15.70 -13.71
C PRO A 61 -7.22 -15.82 -12.21
N VAL A 62 -6.34 -15.36 -11.33
CA VAL A 62 -6.54 -15.35 -9.86
C VAL A 62 -7.27 -14.08 -9.41
N LEU A 63 -7.30 -13.05 -10.26
CA LEU A 63 -7.99 -11.79 -9.97
C LEU A 63 -9.36 -11.78 -10.63
N VAL A 64 -10.39 -11.49 -9.82
CA VAL A 64 -11.77 -11.36 -10.27
C VAL A 64 -12.20 -9.91 -10.11
N PRO A 65 -12.80 -9.27 -11.13
CA PRO A 65 -13.35 -7.94 -11.00
C PRO A 65 -14.42 -7.90 -9.90
N VAL A 66 -14.25 -7.00 -8.93
CA VAL A 66 -15.24 -6.74 -7.90
C VAL A 66 -16.29 -5.78 -8.45
N GLY A 67 -17.57 -6.00 -8.12
CA GLY A 67 -18.66 -5.16 -8.58
C GLY A 67 -18.60 -3.73 -8.03
N ALA A 68 -18.99 -2.74 -8.84
CA ALA A 68 -18.87 -1.31 -8.52
C ALA A 68 -19.63 -0.81 -7.27
N ARG A 69 -20.47 -1.66 -6.66
CA ARG A 69 -21.26 -1.34 -5.45
C ARG A 69 -20.64 -1.89 -4.16
N VAL A 70 -19.56 -2.67 -4.25
CA VAL A 70 -18.85 -3.19 -3.07
C VAL A 70 -17.95 -2.09 -2.51
N PRO A 71 -17.89 -1.90 -1.18
CA PRO A 71 -16.94 -0.98 -0.57
C PRO A 71 -15.50 -1.28 -1.00
N ASP A 72 -14.85 -0.30 -1.61
CA ASP A 72 -13.46 -0.43 -2.06
C ASP A 72 -12.51 -0.04 -0.91
N VAL A 73 -12.22 -1.03 -0.06
CA VAL A 73 -11.25 -0.91 1.04
C VAL A 73 -9.87 -0.46 0.55
N PRO A 74 -9.28 -1.05 -0.51
CA PRO A 74 -7.99 -0.60 -1.05
C PRO A 74 -7.97 0.88 -1.41
N SER A 75 -8.97 1.37 -2.12
CA SER A 75 -9.07 2.79 -2.48
C SER A 75 -9.29 3.67 -1.25
N ALA A 76 -10.08 3.25 -0.28
CA ALA A 76 -10.27 4.00 0.97
C ALA A 76 -8.96 4.15 1.77
N LEU A 77 -8.15 3.08 1.85
CA LEU A 77 -6.84 3.09 2.51
C LEU A 77 -5.85 4.01 1.78
N ARG A 78 -5.79 3.95 0.44
CA ARG A 78 -4.95 4.83 -0.38
C ARG A 78 -5.37 6.30 -0.24
N ALA A 79 -6.68 6.57 -0.33
CA ALA A 79 -7.23 7.91 -0.16
C ALA A 79 -6.95 8.49 1.24
N TRP A 80 -6.99 7.67 2.29
CA TRP A 80 -6.61 8.13 3.64
C TRP A 80 -5.13 8.51 3.72
N CYS A 81 -4.23 7.74 3.11
CA CYS A 81 -2.81 8.05 3.07
C CYS A 81 -2.51 9.34 2.27
N ASP A 82 -3.22 9.55 1.17
CA ASP A 82 -2.95 10.62 0.22
C ASP A 82 -3.61 11.96 0.59
N ASP A 83 -4.61 11.97 1.49
CA ASP A 83 -5.29 13.19 1.94
C ASP A 83 -4.43 13.96 2.99
N PRO A 84 -3.80 15.10 2.62
CA PRO A 84 -2.94 15.85 3.52
C PRO A 84 -3.70 16.46 4.70
N ARG A 85 -4.99 16.80 4.50
CA ARG A 85 -5.82 17.42 5.55
C ARG A 85 -6.17 16.39 6.62
N ARG A 86 -6.53 15.17 6.21
CA ARG A 86 -6.75 14.05 7.15
C ARG A 86 -5.47 13.68 7.89
N GLN A 87 -4.32 13.68 7.22
CA GLN A 87 -3.03 13.40 7.86
C GLN A 87 -2.64 14.48 8.88
N ASP A 88 -2.86 15.76 8.57
CA ASP A 88 -2.58 16.83 9.54
C ASP A 88 -3.55 16.81 10.73
N ALA A 89 -4.85 16.55 10.49
CA ALA A 89 -5.82 16.37 11.58
C ALA A 89 -5.46 15.18 12.49
N ALA A 90 -5.06 14.06 11.90
CA ALA A 90 -4.58 12.89 12.63
C ALA A 90 -3.32 13.21 13.45
N ARG A 91 -2.38 13.96 12.88
CA ARG A 91 -1.18 14.42 13.58
C ARG A 91 -1.53 15.29 14.79
N ARG A 92 -2.45 16.25 14.63
CA ARG A 92 -2.90 17.12 15.73
C ARG A 92 -3.48 16.30 16.88
N ARG A 93 -4.35 15.32 16.59
CA ARG A 93 -4.89 14.39 17.60
C ARG A 93 -3.78 13.68 18.38
N LEU A 94 -2.78 13.14 17.68
CA LEU A 94 -1.65 12.46 18.33
C LEU A 94 -0.75 13.40 19.16
N VAL A 95 -0.64 14.66 18.75
CA VAL A 95 0.08 15.69 19.54
C VAL A 95 -0.72 16.05 20.80
N CYS A 96 -2.05 16.09 20.72
CA CYS A 96 -2.93 16.30 21.87
C CYS A 96 -2.99 15.09 22.82
N GLY A 97 -2.39 13.95 22.44
CA GLY A 97 -2.39 12.72 23.25
C GLY A 97 -3.58 11.82 23.00
N ASP A 98 -4.39 12.10 21.97
CA ASP A 98 -5.56 11.30 21.62
C ASP A 98 -5.16 10.05 20.84
N THR A 99 -5.89 8.96 21.08
CA THR A 99 -5.84 7.76 20.25
C THR A 99 -6.39 8.05 18.85
N LEU A 100 -5.68 7.57 17.84
CA LEU A 100 -6.12 7.57 16.46
C LEU A 100 -6.54 6.15 16.06
N THR A 101 -7.73 6.01 15.51
CA THR A 101 -8.22 4.76 14.91
C THR A 101 -8.80 5.04 13.54
N VAL A 102 -8.36 4.29 12.54
CA VAL A 102 -8.90 4.30 11.18
C VAL A 102 -9.38 2.89 10.88
N SER A 103 -10.64 2.74 10.48
CA SER A 103 -11.23 1.44 10.18
C SER A 103 -11.93 1.48 8.83
N THR A 104 -11.68 0.46 8.02
CA THR A 104 -12.30 0.22 6.72
C THR A 104 -12.79 -1.21 6.68
N ALA A 105 -13.91 -1.48 6.03
CA ALA A 105 -14.45 -2.83 5.89
C ALA A 105 -15.13 -3.02 4.54
N ASP A 106 -15.05 -4.25 4.04
CA ASP A 106 -15.77 -4.76 2.87
C ASP A 106 -16.39 -6.12 3.21
N ASP A 107 -16.75 -6.90 2.18
CA ASP A 107 -17.25 -8.26 2.30
C ASP A 107 -16.17 -9.28 2.74
N SER A 108 -14.90 -8.99 2.49
CA SER A 108 -13.77 -9.84 2.88
C SER A 108 -13.36 -9.66 4.35
N GLY A 109 -13.60 -8.48 4.93
CA GLY A 109 -13.31 -8.23 6.33
C GLY A 109 -13.15 -6.76 6.69
N ARG A 110 -12.68 -6.52 7.91
CA ARG A 110 -12.41 -5.22 8.50
C ARG A 110 -10.92 -5.08 8.79
N TYR A 111 -10.37 -3.94 8.41
CA TYR A 111 -9.01 -3.54 8.70
C TYR A 111 -9.03 -2.35 9.66
N THR A 112 -8.31 -2.47 10.76
CA THR A 112 -8.24 -1.43 11.80
C THR A 112 -6.79 -1.05 12.05
N LEU A 113 -6.53 0.24 11.92
CA LEU A 113 -5.24 0.90 11.98
C LEU A 113 -5.27 1.85 13.19
N THR A 114 -4.48 1.54 14.23
CA THR A 114 -4.53 2.24 15.51
C THR A 114 -3.18 2.83 15.88
N VAL A 115 -3.18 4.04 16.45
CA VAL A 115 -2.06 4.62 17.22
C VAL A 115 -2.55 4.98 18.61
N VAL A 116 -1.84 4.49 19.61
CA VAL A 116 -2.04 4.86 21.01
C VAL A 116 -0.83 5.66 21.48
N PRO A 117 -0.99 6.94 21.86
CA PRO A 117 0.03 7.68 22.58
C PRO A 117 0.23 7.07 23.98
N THR A 118 1.45 6.65 24.28
CA THR A 118 1.83 6.09 25.59
C THR A 118 2.89 6.97 26.24
N ARG A 119 2.88 6.99 27.58
CA ARG A 119 3.96 7.63 28.34
C ARG A 119 5.28 6.92 28.03
N LEU A 120 6.35 7.71 27.86
CA LEU A 120 7.69 7.16 27.64
C LEU A 120 8.21 6.55 28.93
N THR A 121 8.75 5.34 28.85
CA THR A 121 9.59 4.77 29.92
C THR A 121 11.06 5.11 29.66
N GLU A 122 11.92 4.99 30.68
CA GLU A 122 13.37 5.20 30.51
C GLU A 122 14.00 4.26 29.48
N ALA A 123 13.51 3.02 29.39
CA ALA A 123 13.92 2.05 28.38
C ALA A 123 13.61 2.54 26.95
N ASP A 124 12.43 3.14 26.75
CA ASP A 124 12.06 3.72 25.47
C ASP A 124 12.99 4.89 25.11
N VAL A 125 13.34 5.75 26.07
CA VAL A 125 14.26 6.88 25.84
C VAL A 125 15.66 6.39 25.46
N ALA A 126 16.15 5.31 26.08
CA ALA A 126 17.44 4.71 25.75
C ALA A 126 17.48 4.15 24.31
N GLU A 127 16.45 3.42 23.89
CA GLU A 127 16.33 2.92 22.51
C GLU A 127 16.22 4.07 21.49
N CYS A 128 15.57 5.17 21.87
CA CYS A 128 15.46 6.37 21.04
C CYS A 128 16.83 7.02 20.75
N ARG A 129 17.66 7.17 21.80
CA ARG A 129 19.02 7.71 21.69
C ARG A 129 19.91 6.82 20.82
N ALA A 130 19.77 5.50 20.94
CA ALA A 130 20.52 4.54 20.12
C ALA A 130 20.21 4.66 18.61
N ARG A 131 18.97 5.03 18.24
CA ARG A 131 18.53 5.17 16.83
C ARG A 131 18.83 6.55 16.20
N GLY A 132 19.23 7.53 17.00
CA GLY A 132 19.25 8.96 16.63
C GLY A 132 20.48 9.46 15.86
N ARG A 133 20.69 9.03 14.61
CA ARG A 133 21.49 9.79 13.61
C ARG A 133 21.00 9.58 12.17
N ARG A 134 19.79 10.00 11.79
CA ARG A 134 19.45 10.18 10.36
C ARG A 134 18.59 11.42 10.10
N ARG A 135 18.96 12.13 9.02
CA ARG A 135 18.60 13.49 8.59
C ARG A 135 17.09 13.78 8.63
N ARG A 136 16.77 15.02 9.07
CA ARG A 136 15.47 15.66 8.96
C ARG A 136 15.10 15.80 7.47
N ARG A 137 14.12 15.04 7.02
CA ARG A 137 13.47 15.17 5.70
C ARG A 137 11.99 15.53 5.92
N PRO A 138 11.35 16.22 4.97
CA PRO A 138 9.91 16.48 5.04
C PRO A 138 9.17 15.16 5.25
N TRP A 139 8.31 15.11 6.27
CA TRP A 139 7.68 13.86 6.71
C TRP A 139 6.52 13.42 5.80
N TRP A 140 6.02 14.33 4.97
CA TRP A 140 4.95 14.12 4.01
C TRP A 140 5.47 14.45 2.60
N CYS A 141 5.67 13.43 1.78
CA CYS A 141 5.89 13.53 0.33
C CYS A 141 5.11 12.39 -0.34
N PRO A 142 4.01 12.67 -1.06
CA PRO A 142 3.33 11.69 -1.88
C PRO A 142 4.29 11.08 -2.91
N GLY A 143 4.31 9.76 -3.03
CA GLY A 143 5.05 9.04 -4.07
C GLY A 143 6.55 8.74 -3.83
N TRP A 144 7.08 8.99 -2.63
CA TRP A 144 8.52 8.81 -2.33
C TRP A 144 8.85 7.62 -1.39
N TRP A 145 7.89 6.72 -1.17
CA TRP A 145 8.10 5.54 -0.32
C TRP A 145 9.05 4.52 -0.97
N PRO A 146 10.06 4.00 -0.24
CA PRO A 146 11.04 3.07 -0.78
C PRO A 146 10.49 1.64 -0.68
N PHE A 147 9.48 1.33 -1.48
CA PHE A 147 9.23 -0.03 -1.92
C PHE A 147 9.11 0.02 -3.44
N ARG A 148 9.91 -0.81 -4.10
CA ARG A 148 10.35 -0.65 -5.49
C ARG A 148 9.22 -0.27 -6.44
N ARG A 149 9.27 0.95 -6.99
CA ARG A 149 8.81 1.16 -8.38
C ARG A 149 9.66 0.22 -9.22
N THR A 150 9.09 -0.88 -9.69
CA THR A 150 9.66 -1.61 -10.82
C THR A 150 9.89 -0.58 -11.91
N ARG A 151 11.15 -0.43 -12.33
CA ARG A 151 11.53 0.45 -13.43
C ARG A 151 10.66 0.07 -14.63
N ARG A 152 9.66 0.90 -14.96
CA ARG A 152 9.12 1.00 -16.32
C ARG A 152 10.29 1.39 -17.23
N ARG A 153 10.92 0.42 -17.88
CA ARG A 153 11.58 0.68 -19.15
C ARG A 153 10.46 0.84 -20.18
N ARG A 154 10.17 2.08 -20.56
CA ARG A 154 9.46 2.34 -21.82
C ARG A 154 10.47 2.80 -22.87
N HIS A 155 10.18 2.37 -24.09
CA HIS A 155 10.69 2.76 -25.41
C HIS A 155 11.89 1.96 -25.93
N ALA A 156 11.92 1.54 -27.21
CA ALA A 156 11.17 2.00 -28.39
C ALA A 156 10.82 0.83 -29.33
N ARG A 157 9.58 0.74 -29.83
CA ARG A 157 9.21 0.93 -31.25
C ARG A 157 10.24 0.38 -32.26
N SER A 158 9.85 -0.68 -32.97
CA SER A 158 10.05 -0.78 -34.43
C SER A 158 8.77 -1.32 -35.06
N SER A 159 7.98 -0.40 -35.63
CA SER A 159 7.12 -0.72 -36.76
C SER A 159 8.04 -0.95 -37.96
N ALA A 160 8.07 -2.17 -38.49
CA ALA A 160 8.42 -2.44 -39.87
C ALA A 160 7.15 -3.05 -40.48
N ALA A 161 6.33 -2.21 -41.12
CA ALA A 161 6.39 -1.98 -42.56
C ALA A 161 6.17 -3.30 -43.32
N ALA A 162 4.93 -3.40 -43.83
CA ALA A 162 4.51 -4.38 -44.82
C ALA A 162 5.57 -4.60 -45.89
N ARG A 163 5.82 -5.86 -46.22
CA ARG A 163 6.39 -6.24 -47.50
C ARG A 163 5.81 -7.58 -47.91
N ILE A 164 4.76 -7.52 -48.71
CA ILE A 164 4.25 -8.62 -49.53
C ILE A 164 5.39 -8.97 -50.50
N PRO A 165 5.87 -10.23 -50.58
CA PRO A 165 6.65 -10.66 -51.71
C PRO A 165 5.69 -11.06 -52.85
N HIS A 166 5.62 -10.20 -53.87
CA HIS A 166 5.20 -10.59 -55.21
C HIS A 166 6.36 -11.25 -55.94
N GLY A 167 6.09 -12.40 -56.55
CA GLY A 167 6.74 -12.88 -57.76
C GLY A 167 7.25 -14.34 -57.70
N PRO A 168 7.46 -15.01 -58.86
CA PRO A 168 7.17 -14.60 -60.23
C PRO A 168 6.19 -15.53 -60.97
N HIS A 169 5.63 -14.98 -62.04
CA HIS A 169 5.09 -15.74 -63.17
C HIS A 169 6.16 -16.67 -63.75
N THR A 170 5.80 -17.92 -64.03
CA THR A 170 6.40 -18.71 -65.10
C THR A 170 5.29 -19.25 -65.99
N GLU A 171 5.39 -18.86 -67.25
CA GLU A 171 4.62 -19.32 -68.40
C GLU A 171 4.83 -20.81 -68.66
N GLY A 172 3.85 -21.42 -69.33
CA GLY A 172 3.93 -22.77 -69.89
C GLY A 172 2.76 -23.02 -70.84
N PHE A 173 2.82 -22.44 -72.04
CA PHE A 173 2.15 -22.96 -73.24
C PHE A 173 2.69 -24.36 -73.53
N VAL A 174 1.82 -25.36 -73.72
CA VAL A 174 1.37 -25.99 -74.99
C VAL A 174 0.25 -26.98 -74.63
#